data_AF-A0A0R2X468-F1
#
_entry.id   AF-A0A0R2X468-F1
#
_cell.length_a   1.000
_cell.length_b   1.000
_cell.length_c   1.000
_cell.angle_alpha   90.00
_cell.angle_beta   90.00
_cell.angle_gamma   90.00
#
_symmetry.space_group_name_H-M   'P 1'
#
loop_
_entity.id
_entity.type
_entity.pdbx_description
1 polymer ?
#
loop_
_entity_poly.entity_id
_entity_poly.type
_entity_poly.pdbx_seq_one_letter_code
_entity_poly.pdbx_strand_id
1 'polypeptide(L)'
;MLAPDGRKLLRIEARNAKTPIERKPEWIKTKAKMGPQYSALRSLVAKEGLHTVCQEAACPNIYECWEDKEATFLIGGSACTRRCDFCNIDTGKPEALDRDEPRRVAESVATMGLKYATVTGVARDDLEDEGAWLYSETIRQIHQVVPGCLVEMLAPDFSAKPELLNEVFESRPEVFAHNLETVPRIFKRIRPAFNYERSLGVITQARDFGLITKSNLILGMGEERSEVSQALLDLRSAGCELITITQYLRPSNLHHPVERWVKPQEFVELAREAEELGFLGVMSGPLVRSSYRAGRLYKQAAAARQGISNG
;
A
#
# COMPACT_ATOMS: atom_id res chain seq x y z
N MET A 1 6.73 -0.74 31.13
CA MET A 1 5.66 -1.36 30.31
C MET A 1 6.33 -2.29 29.31
N LEU A 2 5.85 -3.52 29.22
CA LEU A 2 6.30 -4.53 28.26
C LEU A 2 5.28 -4.57 27.11
N ALA A 3 5.73 -4.93 25.90
CA ALA A 3 4.84 -5.28 24.79
C ALA A 3 4.21 -6.67 25.03
N PRO A 4 3.18 -7.06 24.26
CA PRO A 4 2.51 -8.34 24.41
C PRO A 4 3.44 -9.57 24.34
N ASP A 5 4.56 -9.45 23.64
CA ASP A 5 5.63 -10.45 23.50
C ASP A 5 6.66 -10.43 24.64
N GLY A 6 6.48 -9.57 25.65
CA GLY A 6 7.39 -9.42 26.78
C GLY A 6 8.60 -8.52 26.53
N ARG A 7 8.77 -7.92 25.33
CA ARG A 7 9.88 -7.00 25.07
C ARG A 7 9.66 -5.64 25.73
N LYS A 8 10.75 -4.91 25.97
CA LYS A 8 10.66 -3.51 26.44
C LYS A 8 10.07 -2.65 25.31
N LEU A 9 9.04 -1.87 25.63
CA LEU A 9 8.45 -0.93 24.67
C LEU A 9 9.48 0.11 24.23
N LEU A 10 9.47 0.43 22.94
CA LEU A 10 10.16 1.60 22.42
C LEU A 10 9.57 2.86 23.06
N ARG A 11 10.37 3.93 23.16
CA ARG A 11 9.92 5.20 23.75
C ARG A 11 8.66 5.74 23.08
N ILE A 12 8.55 5.56 21.76
CA ILE A 12 7.38 5.98 20.97
C ILE A 12 6.13 5.15 21.31
N GLU A 13 6.26 3.84 21.43
CA GLU A 13 5.16 2.93 21.79
C GLU A 13 4.66 3.21 23.21
N ALA A 14 5.58 3.38 24.16
CA ALA A 14 5.24 3.72 25.54
C ALA A 14 4.56 5.10 25.65
N ARG A 15 4.89 6.04 24.75
CA ARG A 15 4.20 7.34 24.66
C ARG A 15 2.80 7.15 24.07
N ASN A 16 2.67 6.42 22.98
CA ASN A 16 1.40 6.19 22.28
C ASN A 16 0.40 5.45 23.17
N ALA A 17 0.86 4.47 23.95
CA ALA A 17 0.04 3.69 24.88
C ALA A 17 -0.60 4.52 26.00
N LYS A 18 -0.15 5.76 26.25
CA LYS A 18 -0.79 6.68 27.20
C LYS A 18 -2.12 7.23 26.66
N THR A 19 -2.31 7.25 25.34
CA THR A 19 -3.58 7.64 24.73
C THR A 19 -4.48 6.41 24.60
N PRO A 20 -5.65 6.38 25.25
CA PRO A 20 -6.57 5.24 25.15
C PRO A 20 -7.05 5.05 23.70
N ILE A 21 -7.49 3.82 23.39
CA ILE A 21 -8.06 3.52 22.07
C ILE A 21 -9.32 4.34 21.85
N GLU A 22 -9.39 4.97 20.69
CA GLU A 22 -10.44 5.89 20.31
C GLU A 22 -11.71 5.13 19.90
N ARG A 23 -12.88 5.66 20.27
CA ARG A 23 -14.15 5.11 19.82
C ARG A 23 -14.32 5.40 18.33
N LYS A 24 -14.47 4.36 17.52
CA LYS A 24 -14.77 4.47 16.09
C LYS A 24 -16.14 5.14 15.91
N PRO A 25 -16.25 6.17 15.04
CA PRO A 25 -17.54 6.78 14.75
C PRO A 25 -18.42 5.85 13.90
N GLU A 26 -19.71 6.13 13.86
CA GLU A 26 -20.71 5.20 13.32
C GLU A 26 -20.56 4.89 11.83
N TRP A 27 -19.90 5.76 11.06
CA TRP A 27 -19.63 5.57 9.63
C TRP A 27 -18.41 4.68 9.36
N ILE A 28 -17.62 4.32 10.36
CA ILE A 28 -16.51 3.37 10.23
C ILE A 28 -17.03 1.96 10.53
N LYS A 29 -17.79 1.42 9.59
CA LYS A 29 -18.37 0.08 9.67
C LYS A 29 -18.21 -0.61 8.32
N THR A 30 -17.74 -1.86 8.34
CA THR A 30 -17.78 -2.74 7.17
C THR A 30 -18.87 -3.78 7.36
N LYS A 31 -19.50 -4.18 6.24
CA LYS A 31 -20.39 -5.35 6.21
C LYS A 31 -19.53 -6.57 5.89
N ALA A 32 -19.28 -7.41 6.88
CA ALA A 32 -18.64 -8.70 6.63
C ALA A 32 -19.65 -9.61 5.90
N LYS A 33 -19.28 -10.07 4.71
CA LYS A 33 -19.99 -11.12 3.98
C LYS A 33 -18.99 -12.24 3.70
N MET A 34 -19.17 -13.38 4.35
CA MET A 34 -18.32 -14.55 4.13
C MET A 34 -18.91 -15.39 3.00
N GLY A 35 -18.57 -15.03 1.76
CA GLY A 35 -18.98 -15.78 0.58
C GLY A 35 -18.09 -17.00 0.30
N PRO A 36 -18.47 -17.81 -0.70
CA PRO A 36 -17.70 -18.98 -1.10
C PRO A 36 -16.31 -18.61 -1.63
N GLN A 37 -16.17 -17.48 -2.32
CA GLN A 37 -14.88 -17.04 -2.87
C GLN A 37 -13.91 -16.63 -1.76
N TYR A 38 -14.39 -15.88 -0.75
CA TYR A 38 -13.60 -15.58 0.45
C TYR A 38 -13.05 -16.83 1.13
N SER A 39 -13.89 -17.85 1.32
CA SER A 39 -13.51 -19.10 2.01
C SER A 39 -12.48 -19.91 1.20
N ALA A 40 -12.63 -19.93 -0.13
CA ALA A 40 -11.69 -20.56 -1.04
C ALA A 40 -10.31 -19.87 -1.00
N LEU A 41 -10.28 -18.54 -1.10
CA LEU A 41 -9.05 -17.75 -1.02
C LEU A 41 -8.34 -17.96 0.32
N ARG A 42 -9.08 -17.93 1.44
CA ARG A 42 -8.51 -18.13 2.78
C ARG A 42 -7.79 -19.47 2.91
N SER A 43 -8.42 -20.53 2.40
CA SER A 43 -7.88 -21.88 2.46
C SER A 43 -6.63 -22.01 1.59
N LEU A 44 -6.62 -21.37 0.42
CA LEU A 44 -5.49 -21.39 -0.49
C LEU A 44 -4.28 -20.65 0.07
N VAL A 45 -4.45 -19.42 0.57
CA VAL A 45 -3.34 -18.63 1.14
C VAL A 45 -2.66 -19.39 2.29
N ALA A 46 -3.45 -20.05 3.15
CA ALA A 46 -2.92 -20.87 4.23
C ALA A 46 -2.18 -22.12 3.72
N LYS A 47 -2.68 -22.77 2.68
CA LYS A 47 -2.09 -23.99 2.11
C LYS A 47 -0.74 -23.71 1.42
N GLU A 48 -0.63 -22.61 0.71
CA GLU A 48 0.57 -22.24 -0.07
C GLU A 48 1.62 -21.48 0.77
N GLY A 49 1.37 -21.30 2.08
CA GLY A 49 2.30 -20.66 3.01
C GLY A 49 2.58 -19.20 2.67
N LEU A 50 1.57 -18.48 2.15
CA LEU A 50 1.72 -17.09 1.72
C LEU A 50 1.20 -16.09 2.77
N HIS A 51 1.77 -14.89 2.75
CA HIS A 51 1.27 -13.75 3.51
C HIS A 51 0.47 -12.81 2.60
N THR A 52 -0.63 -12.27 3.12
CA THR A 52 -1.38 -11.20 2.46
C THR A 52 -1.49 -10.00 3.36
N VAL A 53 -1.31 -8.79 2.80
CA VAL A 53 -1.57 -7.55 3.55
C VAL A 53 -3.01 -7.49 4.02
N CYS A 54 -3.93 -8.13 3.30
CA CYS A 54 -5.32 -8.26 3.70
C CYS A 54 -5.46 -8.85 5.12
N GLN A 55 -4.64 -9.85 5.45
CA GLN A 55 -4.62 -10.50 6.76
C GLN A 55 -3.70 -9.78 7.76
N GLU A 56 -2.44 -9.54 7.39
CA GLU A 56 -1.41 -9.01 8.30
C GLU A 56 -1.72 -7.58 8.78
N ALA A 57 -2.31 -6.75 7.91
CA ALA A 57 -2.73 -5.39 8.26
C ALA A 57 -4.17 -5.32 8.80
N ALA A 58 -4.81 -6.47 9.07
CA ALA A 58 -6.19 -6.58 9.53
C ALA A 58 -7.18 -5.73 8.69
N CYS A 59 -7.10 -5.86 7.36
CA CYS A 59 -7.83 -5.00 6.44
C CYS A 59 -9.35 -5.22 6.56
N PRO A 60 -10.15 -4.18 6.79
CA PRO A 60 -11.59 -4.34 6.99
C PRO A 60 -12.32 -4.71 5.68
N ASN A 61 -11.67 -4.57 4.53
CA ASN A 61 -12.23 -4.83 3.20
C ASN A 61 -11.98 -6.25 2.68
N ILE A 62 -11.32 -7.11 3.45
CA ILE A 62 -10.92 -8.46 3.00
C ILE A 62 -12.08 -9.27 2.42
N TYR A 63 -13.27 -9.17 3.02
CA TYR A 63 -14.47 -9.86 2.58
C TYR A 63 -14.98 -9.40 1.21
N GLU A 64 -14.82 -8.12 0.89
CA GLU A 64 -15.27 -7.56 -0.38
C GLU A 64 -14.25 -7.84 -1.49
N CYS A 65 -12.97 -7.52 -1.25
CA CYS A 65 -11.92 -7.70 -2.25
C CYS A 65 -11.75 -9.18 -2.65
N TRP A 66 -11.80 -10.09 -1.69
CA TRP A 66 -11.62 -11.52 -1.98
C TRP A 66 -12.81 -12.12 -2.70
N GLU A 67 -14.01 -11.57 -2.50
CA GLU A 67 -15.19 -11.99 -3.27
C GLU A 67 -15.09 -11.53 -4.74
N ASP A 68 -14.50 -10.36 -4.98
CA ASP A 68 -14.25 -9.81 -6.32
C ASP A 68 -13.00 -10.39 -7.02
N LYS A 69 -12.33 -11.38 -6.41
CA LYS A 69 -11.06 -11.97 -6.89
C LYS A 69 -9.97 -10.91 -7.09
N GLU A 70 -9.81 -10.04 -6.10
CA GLU A 70 -8.67 -9.15 -5.93
C GLU A 70 -7.96 -9.50 -4.62
N ALA A 71 -6.64 -9.63 -4.65
CA ALA A 71 -5.84 -9.89 -3.47
C ALA A 71 -4.53 -9.10 -3.48
N THR A 72 -4.00 -8.84 -2.30
CA THR A 72 -2.73 -8.16 -2.10
C THR A 72 -1.76 -9.10 -1.38
N PHE A 73 -0.73 -9.55 -2.09
CA PHE A 73 0.33 -10.39 -1.53
C PHE A 73 1.36 -9.55 -0.79
N LEU A 74 1.89 -10.08 0.31
CA LEU A 74 3.02 -9.51 1.05
C LEU A 74 4.23 -10.43 0.86
N ILE A 75 5.22 -9.98 0.09
CA ILE A 75 6.47 -10.71 -0.18
C ILE A 75 7.60 -10.25 0.75
N GLY A 76 8.64 -11.07 0.85
CA GLY A 76 9.83 -10.80 1.66
C GLY A 76 9.67 -11.19 3.13
N GLY A 77 8.62 -11.95 3.45
CA GLY A 77 8.26 -12.40 4.79
C GLY A 77 7.30 -11.46 5.54
N SER A 78 7.11 -11.72 6.84
CA SER A 78 6.18 -11.00 7.71
C SER A 78 6.84 -9.94 8.62
N ALA A 79 8.17 -9.90 8.67
CA ALA A 79 8.94 -8.96 9.48
C ALA A 79 9.66 -7.92 8.62
N CYS A 80 9.41 -6.64 8.91
CA CYS A 80 9.98 -5.50 8.20
C CYS A 80 11.23 -4.95 8.90
N THR A 81 12.24 -4.56 8.13
CA THR A 81 13.43 -3.87 8.68
C THR A 81 13.14 -2.44 9.15
N ARG A 82 12.00 -1.88 8.75
CA ARG A 82 11.56 -0.51 9.07
C ARG A 82 10.31 -0.53 9.95
N ARG A 83 10.19 0.51 10.78
CA ARG A 83 9.00 0.73 11.62
C ARG A 83 8.31 2.04 11.25
N CYS A 84 7.09 1.94 10.73
CA CYS A 84 6.17 3.06 10.53
C CYS A 84 5.12 3.07 11.65
N ASP A 85 4.83 4.22 12.25
CA ASP A 85 4.02 4.28 13.49
C ASP A 85 2.52 3.99 13.28
N PHE A 86 2.09 3.83 12.02
CA PHE A 86 0.74 3.43 11.62
C PHE A 86 0.63 1.96 11.18
N CYS A 87 1.75 1.30 10.90
CA CYS A 87 1.79 0.01 10.22
C CYS A 87 1.73 -1.13 11.23
N ASN A 88 0.87 -2.13 10.98
CA ASN A 88 0.71 -3.29 11.85
C ASN A 88 1.62 -4.47 11.49
N ILE A 89 2.47 -4.34 10.46
CA ILE A 89 3.44 -5.37 10.11
C ILE A 89 4.56 -5.33 11.15
N ASP A 90 4.98 -6.51 11.61
CA ASP A 90 6.00 -6.63 12.64
C ASP A 90 7.32 -6.00 12.19
N THR A 91 8.00 -5.32 13.12
CA THR A 91 9.37 -4.86 12.89
C THR A 91 10.32 -5.89 13.50
N GLY A 92 11.27 -6.37 12.72
CA GLY A 92 12.20 -7.40 13.18
C GLY A 92 13.33 -7.67 12.20
N LYS A 93 14.18 -8.63 12.55
CA LYS A 93 15.15 -9.19 11.61
C LYS A 93 14.39 -10.14 10.67
N PRO A 94 14.36 -9.90 9.34
CA PRO A 94 13.71 -10.80 8.42
C PRO A 94 14.37 -12.18 8.39
N GLU A 95 13.61 -13.17 7.94
CA GLU A 95 14.17 -14.48 7.57
C GLU A 95 15.06 -14.36 6.33
N ALA A 96 15.81 -15.42 6.06
CA ALA A 96 16.60 -15.50 4.84
C ALA A 96 15.71 -15.31 3.61
N LEU A 97 16.23 -14.63 2.58
CA LEU A 97 15.50 -14.41 1.34
C LEU A 97 15.08 -15.75 0.72
N ASP A 98 13.76 -15.97 0.61
CA ASP A 98 13.22 -17.11 -0.10
C ASP A 98 13.14 -16.79 -1.61
N ARG A 99 14.02 -17.44 -2.38
CA ARG A 99 14.07 -17.25 -3.83
C ARG A 99 12.96 -17.97 -4.59
N ASP A 100 12.21 -18.86 -3.95
CA ASP A 100 11.08 -19.58 -4.53
C ASP A 100 9.73 -18.86 -4.27
N GLU A 101 9.70 -17.86 -3.40
CA GLU A 101 8.51 -17.05 -3.10
C GLU A 101 7.86 -16.45 -4.36
N PRO A 102 8.59 -15.83 -5.33
CA PRO A 102 8.02 -15.36 -6.60
C PRO A 102 7.19 -16.40 -7.36
N ARG A 103 7.69 -17.64 -7.45
CA ARG A 103 7.00 -18.75 -8.15
C ARG A 103 5.70 -19.09 -7.42
N ARG A 104 5.73 -19.23 -6.09
CA ARG A 104 4.53 -19.57 -5.29
C ARG A 104 3.46 -18.48 -5.35
N VAL A 105 3.87 -17.20 -5.38
CA VAL A 105 2.94 -16.09 -5.61
C VAL A 105 2.28 -16.23 -6.97
N ALA A 106 3.03 -16.45 -8.04
CA ALA A 106 2.50 -16.62 -9.39
C ALA A 106 1.54 -17.81 -9.52
N GLU A 107 1.87 -18.95 -8.93
CA GLU A 107 0.99 -20.13 -8.86
C GLU A 107 -0.30 -19.86 -8.09
N SER A 108 -0.23 -19.06 -7.02
CA SER A 108 -1.42 -18.65 -6.26
C SER A 108 -2.30 -17.71 -7.07
N VAL A 109 -1.72 -16.73 -7.77
CA VAL A 109 -2.44 -15.86 -8.71
C VAL A 109 -3.17 -16.69 -9.76
N ALA A 110 -2.52 -17.70 -10.33
CA ALA A 110 -3.10 -18.63 -11.30
C ALA A 110 -4.24 -19.45 -10.70
N THR A 111 -4.02 -20.05 -9.53
CA THR A 111 -4.99 -20.90 -8.83
C THR A 111 -6.24 -20.12 -8.43
N MET A 112 -6.08 -18.85 -8.04
CA MET A 112 -7.17 -17.94 -7.70
C MET A 112 -7.92 -17.43 -8.94
N GLY A 113 -7.31 -17.54 -10.13
CA GLY A 113 -7.82 -16.98 -11.37
C GLY A 113 -7.98 -15.45 -11.28
N LEU A 114 -7.01 -14.76 -10.67
CA LEU A 114 -7.03 -13.31 -10.55
C LEU A 114 -6.85 -12.67 -11.93
N LYS A 115 -7.54 -11.57 -12.15
CA LYS A 115 -7.34 -10.70 -13.33
C LYS A 115 -6.45 -9.51 -13.03
N TYR A 116 -6.31 -9.19 -11.74
CA TYR A 116 -5.51 -8.10 -11.22
C TYR A 116 -4.91 -8.56 -9.89
N ALA A 117 -3.58 -8.55 -9.78
CA ALA A 117 -2.86 -8.89 -8.57
C ALA A 117 -2.15 -7.63 -8.06
N THR A 118 -2.37 -7.29 -6.79
CA THR A 118 -1.50 -6.32 -6.12
C THR A 118 -0.41 -7.07 -5.39
N VAL A 119 0.83 -6.68 -5.60
CA VAL A 119 1.98 -7.21 -4.88
C VAL A 119 2.57 -6.07 -4.07
N THR A 120 2.85 -6.32 -2.80
CA THR A 120 3.65 -5.44 -1.96
C THR A 120 4.56 -6.30 -1.10
N GLY A 121 5.41 -5.68 -0.30
CA GLY A 121 6.33 -6.40 0.55
C GLY A 121 6.84 -5.54 1.68
N VAL A 122 7.61 -6.18 2.56
CA VAL A 122 8.33 -5.50 3.63
C VAL A 122 9.58 -4.82 3.11
N ALA A 123 10.08 -3.80 3.82
CA ALA A 123 11.42 -3.29 3.55
C ALA A 123 12.46 -4.36 3.92
N ARG A 124 13.46 -4.52 3.05
CA ARG A 124 14.55 -5.51 3.17
C ARG A 124 15.91 -4.82 3.18
N ASP A 125 16.08 -3.87 4.12
CA ASP A 125 17.36 -3.16 4.28
C ASP A 125 18.52 -4.09 4.70
N ASP A 126 18.23 -5.35 5.03
CA ASP A 126 19.19 -6.42 5.30
C ASP A 126 19.85 -7.00 4.03
N LEU A 127 19.26 -6.75 2.85
CA LEU A 127 19.77 -7.20 1.56
C LEU A 127 20.54 -6.08 0.85
N GLU A 128 21.57 -6.45 0.08
CA GLU A 128 22.40 -5.49 -0.67
C GLU A 128 21.61 -4.72 -1.73
N ASP A 129 20.66 -5.38 -2.38
CA ASP A 129 19.75 -4.83 -3.39
C ASP A 129 18.44 -4.29 -2.78
N GLU A 130 18.34 -4.22 -1.46
CA GLU A 130 17.13 -3.82 -0.72
C GLU A 130 15.86 -4.62 -1.11
N GLY A 131 16.05 -5.81 -1.69
CA GLY A 131 14.99 -6.68 -2.19
C GLY A 131 14.52 -6.39 -3.63
N ALA A 132 15.17 -5.50 -4.38
CA ALA A 132 14.78 -5.14 -5.75
C ALA A 132 14.58 -6.37 -6.67
N TRP A 133 15.46 -7.38 -6.57
CA TRP A 133 15.32 -8.64 -7.32
C TRP A 133 14.01 -9.36 -6.98
N LEU A 134 13.66 -9.46 -5.69
CA LEU A 134 12.48 -10.19 -5.23
C LEU A 134 11.19 -9.57 -5.78
N TYR A 135 11.10 -8.25 -5.76
CA TYR A 135 9.95 -7.50 -6.26
C TYR A 135 9.83 -7.68 -7.78
N SER A 136 10.93 -7.51 -8.50
CA SER A 136 10.99 -7.66 -9.96
C SER A 136 10.65 -9.08 -10.40
N GLU A 137 11.23 -10.09 -9.75
CA GLU A 137 11.03 -11.49 -10.10
C GLU A 137 9.60 -11.93 -9.83
N THR A 138 8.97 -11.44 -8.77
CA THR A 138 7.55 -11.72 -8.50
C THR A 138 6.65 -11.23 -9.64
N ILE A 139 6.90 -10.02 -10.16
CA ILE A 139 6.14 -9.48 -11.29
C ILE A 139 6.36 -10.35 -12.54
N ARG A 140 7.62 -10.67 -12.87
CA ARG A 140 7.97 -11.51 -14.03
C ARG A 140 7.30 -12.89 -13.98
N GLN A 141 7.33 -13.54 -12.82
CA GLN A 141 6.70 -14.86 -12.62
C GLN A 141 5.18 -14.78 -12.80
N ILE A 142 4.52 -13.75 -12.27
CA ILE A 142 3.08 -13.56 -12.46
C ILE A 142 2.74 -13.40 -13.94
N HIS A 143 3.44 -12.52 -14.66
CA HIS A 143 3.21 -12.31 -16.10
C HIS A 143 3.48 -13.58 -16.92
N GLN A 144 4.49 -14.37 -16.54
CA GLN A 144 4.81 -15.62 -17.22
C GLN A 144 3.74 -16.70 -17.01
N VAL A 145 3.32 -16.92 -15.76
CA VAL A 145 2.36 -17.98 -15.39
C VAL A 145 0.93 -17.58 -15.77
N VAL A 146 0.60 -16.30 -15.69
CA VAL A 146 -0.74 -15.76 -15.95
C VAL A 146 -0.68 -14.54 -16.90
N PRO A 147 -0.45 -14.74 -18.22
CA PRO A 147 -0.24 -13.65 -19.18
C PRO A 147 -1.36 -12.60 -19.29
N GLY A 148 -2.57 -12.91 -18.80
CA GLY A 148 -3.70 -11.98 -18.78
C GLY A 148 -3.91 -11.26 -17.45
N CYS A 149 -3.08 -11.53 -16.43
CA CYS A 149 -3.18 -10.88 -15.12
C CYS A 149 -2.35 -9.59 -15.12
N LEU A 150 -3.02 -8.49 -14.77
CA LEU A 150 -2.36 -7.20 -14.57
C LEU A 150 -1.76 -7.14 -13.16
N VAL A 151 -0.62 -6.49 -13.00
CA VAL A 151 0.13 -6.41 -11.74
C VAL A 151 0.28 -4.96 -11.29
N GLU A 152 -0.19 -4.67 -10.08
CA GLU A 152 0.15 -3.44 -9.35
C GLU A 152 1.24 -3.74 -8.33
N MET A 153 2.36 -3.04 -8.45
CA MET A 153 3.45 -3.16 -7.49
C MET A 153 3.43 -2.00 -6.51
N LEU A 154 3.13 -2.25 -5.24
CA LEU A 154 3.30 -1.30 -4.15
C LEU A 154 4.64 -1.51 -3.45
N ALA A 155 5.61 -0.67 -3.79
CA ALA A 155 7.00 -0.84 -3.42
C ALA A 155 7.43 0.05 -2.22
N PRO A 156 8.47 -0.38 -1.46
CA PRO A 156 9.25 0.52 -0.61
C PRO A 156 10.00 1.55 -1.48
N ASP A 157 10.81 2.41 -0.87
CA ASP A 157 11.54 3.45 -1.63
C ASP A 157 12.84 2.95 -2.28
N PHE A 158 13.36 1.77 -1.90
CA PHE A 158 14.69 1.27 -2.29
C PHE A 158 15.79 2.33 -2.13
N SER A 159 15.66 3.16 -1.08
CA SER A 159 16.52 4.32 -0.81
C SER A 159 16.59 5.33 -1.97
N ALA A 160 15.62 5.27 -2.89
CA ALA A 160 15.53 5.99 -4.16
C ALA A 160 16.73 5.79 -5.09
N LYS A 161 17.45 4.68 -4.95
CA LYS A 161 18.57 4.30 -5.81
C LYS A 161 18.06 3.99 -7.23
N PRO A 162 18.47 4.75 -8.27
CA PRO A 162 17.98 4.55 -9.63
C PRO A 162 18.20 3.14 -10.17
N GLU A 163 19.33 2.52 -9.83
CA GLU A 163 19.67 1.16 -10.25
C GLU A 163 18.68 0.10 -9.72
N LEU A 164 18.28 0.21 -8.46
CA LEU A 164 17.34 -0.71 -7.82
C LEU A 164 15.91 -0.46 -8.30
N LEU A 165 15.53 0.81 -8.44
CA LEU A 165 14.23 1.21 -8.97
C LEU A 165 14.05 0.76 -10.42
N ASN A 166 15.05 0.98 -11.27
CA ASN A 166 15.01 0.58 -12.67
C ASN A 166 14.85 -0.94 -12.83
N GLU A 167 15.50 -1.76 -12.00
CA GLU A 167 15.30 -3.22 -12.03
C GLU A 167 13.82 -3.59 -11.84
N VAL A 168 13.14 -2.95 -10.88
CA VAL A 168 11.71 -3.14 -10.65
C VAL A 168 10.88 -2.57 -11.80
N PHE A 169 11.23 -1.41 -12.35
CA PHE A 169 10.51 -0.82 -13.47
C PHE A 169 10.58 -1.66 -14.75
N GLU A 170 11.73 -2.27 -15.01
CA GLU A 170 11.98 -3.15 -16.15
C GLU A 170 11.16 -4.44 -16.11
N SER A 171 10.66 -4.84 -14.93
CA SER A 171 9.66 -5.92 -14.81
C SER A 171 8.25 -5.52 -15.30
N ARG A 172 8.05 -4.24 -15.65
CA ARG A 172 6.85 -3.69 -16.31
C ARG A 172 5.53 -3.94 -15.56
N PRO A 173 5.40 -3.62 -14.25
CA PRO A 173 4.09 -3.64 -13.62
C PRO A 173 3.15 -2.64 -14.31
N GLU A 174 1.88 -3.00 -14.46
CA GLU A 174 0.85 -2.12 -15.03
C GLU A 174 0.65 -0.84 -14.21
N VAL A 175 0.86 -0.92 -12.89
CA VAL A 175 0.88 0.23 -11.99
C VAL A 175 2.07 0.09 -11.04
N PHE A 176 2.90 1.13 -10.94
CA PHE A 176 3.90 1.26 -9.90
C PHE A 176 3.37 2.23 -8.82
N ALA A 177 3.19 1.71 -7.61
CA ALA A 177 2.72 2.45 -6.45
C ALA A 177 3.86 2.65 -5.44
N HIS A 178 4.00 3.88 -4.96
CA HIS A 178 4.79 4.19 -3.78
C HIS A 178 4.00 5.19 -2.92
N ASN A 179 3.55 4.75 -1.75
CA ASN A 179 2.72 5.61 -0.92
C ASN A 179 3.56 6.68 -0.24
N LEU A 180 3.07 7.93 -0.23
CA LEU A 180 3.60 9.04 0.56
C LEU A 180 3.09 8.98 2.01
N GLU A 181 1.85 8.54 2.18
CA GLU A 181 1.12 8.30 3.43
C GLU A 181 0.74 9.54 4.24
N THR A 182 1.58 10.57 4.31
CA THR A 182 1.29 11.74 5.14
C THR A 182 2.06 12.99 4.69
N VAL A 183 1.82 14.10 5.39
CA VAL A 183 2.30 15.44 5.06
C VAL A 183 3.69 15.73 5.67
N PRO A 184 4.46 16.69 5.11
CA PRO A 184 5.86 16.91 5.49
C PRO A 184 6.10 17.10 6.99
N ARG A 185 5.26 17.91 7.65
CA ARG A 185 5.41 18.28 9.08
C ARG A 185 5.44 17.07 10.01
N ILE A 186 4.60 16.06 9.74
CA ILE A 186 4.50 14.85 10.59
C ILE A 186 5.19 13.64 9.96
N PHE A 187 5.74 13.75 8.76
CA PHE A 187 6.33 12.63 8.03
C PHE A 187 7.39 11.88 8.83
N LYS A 188 8.40 12.57 9.36
CA LYS A 188 9.49 11.94 10.14
C LYS A 188 8.99 11.27 11.44
N ARG A 189 7.88 11.76 12.00
CA ARG A 189 7.25 11.17 13.19
C ARG A 189 6.55 9.85 12.83
N ILE A 190 5.92 9.79 11.67
CA ILE A 190 5.10 8.65 11.23
C ILE A 190 5.95 7.60 10.48
N ARG A 191 6.89 8.03 9.63
CA ARG A 191 7.76 7.20 8.77
C ARG A 191 9.24 7.59 8.91
N PRO A 192 9.87 7.32 10.07
CA PRO A 192 11.22 7.81 10.37
C PRO A 192 12.32 7.27 9.44
N ALA A 193 12.11 6.11 8.81
CA ALA A 193 13.05 5.51 7.86
C ALA A 193 12.89 6.04 6.42
N PHE A 194 11.84 6.81 6.16
CA PHE A 194 11.54 7.40 4.85
C PHE A 194 11.78 8.91 4.88
N ASN A 195 11.82 9.53 3.70
CA ASN A 195 11.85 10.99 3.56
C ASN A 195 10.79 11.42 2.53
N TYR A 196 10.08 12.52 2.81
CA TYR A 196 8.98 13.01 1.98
C TYR A 196 9.41 13.29 0.54
N GLU A 197 10.45 14.10 0.35
CA GLU A 197 10.99 14.44 -0.97
C GLU A 197 11.55 13.22 -1.70
N ARG A 198 12.20 12.31 -0.95
CA ARG A 198 12.70 11.06 -1.51
C ARG A 198 11.56 10.19 -2.04
N SER A 199 10.47 10.07 -1.29
CA SER A 199 9.27 9.34 -1.69
C SER A 199 8.60 9.95 -2.93
N LEU A 200 8.57 11.29 -3.05
CA LEU A 200 8.13 11.97 -4.28
C LEU A 200 9.08 11.66 -5.44
N GLY A 201 10.39 11.68 -5.21
CA GLY A 201 11.40 11.34 -6.23
C GLY A 201 11.27 9.91 -6.77
N VAL A 202 10.84 8.94 -5.94
CA VAL A 202 10.53 7.58 -6.38
C VAL A 202 9.37 7.57 -7.39
N ILE A 203 8.31 8.35 -7.12
CA ILE A 203 7.18 8.51 -8.05
C ILE A 203 7.64 9.16 -9.36
N THR A 204 8.47 10.20 -9.27
CA THR A 204 9.01 10.88 -10.47
C THR A 204 9.84 9.93 -11.32
N GLN A 205 10.72 9.13 -10.72
CA GLN A 205 11.52 8.13 -11.46
C GLN A 205 10.63 7.10 -12.17
N ALA A 206 9.59 6.60 -11.52
CA ALA A 206 8.65 5.67 -12.14
C ALA A 206 7.86 6.30 -13.31
N ARG A 207 7.47 7.57 -13.16
CA ARG A 207 6.82 8.35 -14.23
C ARG A 207 7.77 8.56 -15.40
N ASP A 208 9.02 8.96 -15.15
CA ASP A 208 10.03 9.21 -16.17
C ASP A 208 10.37 7.93 -16.96
N PHE A 209 10.31 6.76 -16.31
CA PHE A 209 10.41 5.45 -16.98
C PHE A 209 9.19 5.12 -17.86
N GLY A 210 8.05 5.78 -17.63
CA GLY A 210 6.81 5.64 -18.41
C GLY A 210 5.71 4.78 -17.76
N LEU A 211 5.87 4.38 -16.50
CA LEU A 211 4.86 3.58 -15.78
C LEU A 211 3.65 4.43 -15.39
N ILE A 212 2.50 3.77 -15.17
CA ILE A 212 1.40 4.41 -14.45
C ILE A 212 1.77 4.46 -12.98
N THR A 213 1.69 5.65 -12.38
CA THR A 213 2.13 5.86 -11.00
C THR A 213 0.97 6.02 -10.04
N LYS A 214 1.14 5.53 -8.82
CA LYS A 214 0.12 5.60 -7.77
C LYS A 214 0.71 5.93 -6.40
N SER A 215 -0.07 6.63 -5.59
CA SER A 215 0.26 6.88 -4.19
C SER A 215 -0.96 6.85 -3.29
N ASN A 216 -0.76 7.09 -2.00
CA ASN A 216 -1.79 7.12 -0.98
C ASN A 216 -1.51 8.20 0.07
N LEU A 217 -2.59 8.77 0.61
CA LEU A 217 -2.57 9.60 1.83
C LEU A 217 -3.48 8.99 2.90
N ILE A 218 -2.93 8.81 4.10
CA ILE A 218 -3.65 8.35 5.28
C ILE A 218 -3.95 9.57 6.16
N LEU A 219 -5.22 9.82 6.42
CA LEU A 219 -5.72 10.97 7.18
C LEU A 219 -6.07 10.59 8.61
N GLY A 220 -6.05 11.56 9.51
CA GLY A 220 -6.32 11.39 10.94
C GLY A 220 -5.08 11.13 11.78
N MET A 221 -3.88 11.39 11.24
CA MET A 221 -2.60 11.22 11.94
C MET A 221 -2.02 12.55 12.46
N GLY A 222 -2.77 13.63 12.35
CA GLY A 222 -2.43 14.96 12.86
C GLY A 222 -2.16 15.99 11.78
N GLU A 223 -2.39 15.65 10.52
CA GLU A 223 -2.37 16.57 9.40
C GLU A 223 -3.57 17.53 9.41
N GLU A 224 -3.35 18.76 8.94
CA GLU A 224 -4.39 19.73 8.67
C GLU A 224 -4.92 19.58 7.23
N ARG A 225 -6.16 20.01 6.99
CA ARG A 225 -6.79 19.89 5.67
C ARG A 225 -6.01 20.60 4.54
N SER A 226 -5.39 21.73 4.85
CA SER A 226 -4.53 22.49 3.93
C SER A 226 -3.22 21.76 3.60
N GLU A 227 -2.65 21.03 4.56
CA GLU A 227 -1.46 20.22 4.33
C GLU A 227 -1.77 19.01 3.42
N VAL A 228 -2.98 18.46 3.52
CA VAL A 228 -3.45 17.41 2.59
C VAL A 228 -3.57 17.95 1.17
N SER A 229 -4.14 19.15 1.00
CA SER A 229 -4.18 19.84 -0.30
C SER A 229 -2.79 20.01 -0.90
N GLN A 230 -1.83 20.49 -0.08
CA GLN A 230 -0.45 20.65 -0.53
C GLN A 230 0.17 19.30 -0.93
N ALA A 231 -0.05 18.24 -0.15
CA ALA A 231 0.47 16.92 -0.50
C ALA A 231 -0.14 16.34 -1.79
N LEU A 232 -1.41 16.63 -2.09
CA LEU A 232 -2.02 16.26 -3.37
C LEU A 232 -1.35 17.01 -4.54
N LEU A 233 -1.08 18.31 -4.37
CA LEU A 233 -0.36 19.11 -5.36
C LEU A 233 1.08 18.60 -5.56
N ASP A 234 1.79 18.27 -4.48
CA ASP A 234 3.15 17.75 -4.54
C ASP A 234 3.19 16.40 -5.28
N LEU A 235 2.26 15.49 -4.97
CA LEU A 235 2.12 14.20 -5.65
C LEU A 235 1.85 14.37 -7.14
N ARG A 236 0.94 15.28 -7.52
CA ARG A 236 0.68 15.59 -8.92
C ARG A 236 1.91 16.15 -9.62
N SER A 237 2.60 17.08 -8.97
CA SER A 237 3.83 17.69 -9.49
C SER A 237 4.95 16.67 -9.68
N ALA A 238 5.04 15.68 -8.80
CA ALA A 238 5.96 14.54 -8.92
C ALA A 238 5.57 13.56 -10.04
N GLY A 239 4.39 13.70 -10.64
CA GLY A 239 3.90 12.85 -11.72
C GLY A 239 3.03 11.67 -11.27
N CYS A 240 2.46 11.70 -10.06
CA CYS A 240 1.54 10.68 -9.56
C CYS A 240 0.20 10.74 -10.29
N GLU A 241 -0.23 9.66 -10.96
CA GLU A 241 -1.48 9.66 -11.75
C GLU A 241 -2.70 9.12 -11.00
N LEU A 242 -2.48 8.17 -10.09
CA LEU A 242 -3.51 7.54 -9.29
C LEU A 242 -3.34 7.90 -7.82
N ILE A 243 -4.44 8.19 -7.12
CA ILE A 243 -4.39 8.52 -5.70
C ILE A 243 -5.49 7.82 -4.91
N THR A 244 -5.11 7.27 -3.77
CA THR A 244 -6.05 6.86 -2.72
C THR A 244 -5.94 7.78 -1.51
N ILE A 245 -7.08 8.13 -0.93
CA ILE A 245 -7.18 8.98 0.27
C ILE A 245 -8.02 8.25 1.30
N THR A 246 -7.46 7.99 2.48
CA THR A 246 -8.04 7.06 3.44
C THR A 246 -8.04 7.57 4.88
N GLN A 247 -8.86 6.97 5.76
CA GLN A 247 -8.80 7.18 7.20
C GLN A 247 -7.80 6.21 7.84
N TYR A 248 -6.94 6.75 8.69
CA TYR A 248 -6.10 6.01 9.61
C TYR A 248 -6.96 5.22 10.59
N LEU A 249 -6.75 3.91 10.66
CA LEU A 249 -7.31 3.05 11.70
C LEU A 249 -6.15 2.54 12.56
N ARG A 250 -6.12 2.99 13.82
CA ARG A 250 -5.09 2.60 14.78
C ARG A 250 -5.10 1.08 15.03
N PRO A 251 -4.01 0.35 14.71
CA PRO A 251 -4.00 -1.10 14.87
C PRO A 251 -4.00 -1.57 16.33
N SER A 252 -3.23 -0.89 17.18
CA SER A 252 -3.15 -1.17 18.62
C SER A 252 -2.79 0.08 19.42
N ASN A 253 -2.83 0.00 20.75
CA ASN A 253 -2.47 1.12 21.62
C ASN A 253 -0.97 1.51 21.52
N LEU A 254 -0.13 0.66 20.93
CA LEU A 254 1.29 0.96 20.71
C LEU A 254 1.54 1.84 19.48
N HIS A 255 0.56 1.92 18.57
CA HIS A 255 0.63 2.70 17.34
C HIS A 255 0.17 4.13 17.55
N HIS A 256 0.48 5.00 16.58
CA HIS A 256 0.13 6.43 16.60
C HIS A 256 -1.35 6.61 16.96
N PRO A 257 -1.71 7.53 17.88
CA PRO A 257 -3.11 7.80 18.18
C PRO A 257 -3.89 8.34 16.98
N VAL A 258 -5.20 8.09 16.93
CA VAL A 258 -6.06 8.75 15.95
C VAL A 258 -6.28 10.19 16.41
N GLU A 259 -5.74 11.17 15.69
CA GLU A 259 -5.86 12.59 16.03
C GLU A 259 -7.20 13.17 15.52
N ARG A 260 -7.73 12.64 14.41
CA ARG A 260 -8.99 13.10 13.82
C ARG A 260 -9.71 11.98 13.07
N TRP A 261 -11.03 11.94 13.21
CA TRP A 261 -11.91 11.14 12.36
C TRP A 261 -12.46 12.03 11.24
N VAL A 262 -11.95 11.83 10.03
CA VAL A 262 -12.36 12.60 8.86
C VAL A 262 -13.80 12.22 8.49
N LYS A 263 -14.64 13.24 8.24
CA LYS A 263 -16.04 13.04 7.87
C LYS A 263 -16.14 12.55 6.42
N PRO A 264 -17.13 11.71 6.06
CA PRO A 264 -17.32 11.26 4.68
C PRO A 264 -17.39 12.39 3.65
N GLN A 265 -18.00 13.53 4.01
CA GLN A 265 -18.09 14.71 3.15
C GLN A 265 -16.72 15.31 2.81
N GLU A 266 -15.77 15.31 3.75
CA GLU A 266 -14.42 15.83 3.51
C GLU A 266 -13.65 14.91 2.53
N PHE A 267 -13.89 13.60 2.55
CA PHE A 267 -13.37 12.70 1.52
C PHE A 267 -13.95 13.00 0.12
N VAL A 268 -15.23 13.36 0.02
CA VAL A 268 -15.84 13.78 -1.26
C VAL A 268 -15.22 15.07 -1.78
N GLU A 269 -14.96 16.03 -0.90
CA GLU A 269 -14.30 17.29 -1.26
C GLU A 269 -12.85 17.06 -1.73
N LEU A 270 -12.10 16.22 -1.00
CA LEU A 270 -10.75 15.82 -1.39
C LEU A 270 -10.71 15.05 -2.72
N ALA A 271 -11.74 14.25 -3.01
CA ALA A 271 -11.83 13.55 -4.28
C ALA A 271 -11.95 14.55 -5.45
N ARG A 272 -12.84 15.52 -5.33
CA ARG A 272 -13.04 16.56 -6.33
C ARG A 272 -11.80 17.41 -6.52
N GLU A 273 -11.15 17.81 -5.44
CA GLU A 273 -9.89 18.56 -5.51
C GLU A 273 -8.81 17.76 -6.24
N ALA A 274 -8.65 16.47 -5.94
CA ALA A 274 -7.71 15.62 -6.66
C ALA A 274 -8.07 15.50 -8.17
N GLU A 275 -9.34 15.34 -8.51
CA GLU A 275 -9.80 15.34 -9.91
C GLU A 275 -9.50 16.67 -10.61
N GLU A 276 -9.72 17.81 -9.95
CA GLU A 276 -9.41 19.15 -10.46
C GLU A 276 -7.89 19.37 -10.67
N LEU A 277 -7.05 18.77 -9.82
CA LEU A 277 -5.59 18.76 -9.99
C LEU A 277 -5.12 17.79 -11.10
N GLY A 278 -6.04 17.04 -11.72
CA GLY A 278 -5.79 16.21 -12.90
C GLY A 278 -5.33 14.78 -12.62
N PHE A 279 -5.54 14.23 -11.41
CA PHE A 279 -5.35 12.79 -11.19
C PHE A 279 -6.24 11.99 -12.16
N LEU A 280 -5.69 10.96 -12.80
CA LEU A 280 -6.43 10.12 -13.77
C LEU A 280 -7.38 9.13 -13.10
N GLY A 281 -7.15 8.85 -11.81
CA GLY A 281 -8.02 8.02 -11.00
C GLY A 281 -7.89 8.36 -9.53
N VAL A 282 -9.03 8.59 -8.89
CA VAL A 282 -9.13 8.99 -7.49
C VAL A 282 -10.05 8.03 -6.75
N MET A 283 -9.59 7.53 -5.60
CA MET A 283 -10.46 6.85 -4.63
C MET A 283 -10.27 7.47 -3.26
N SER A 284 -11.33 8.07 -2.73
CA SER A 284 -11.29 8.79 -1.46
C SER A 284 -12.41 8.30 -0.56
N GLY A 285 -12.06 7.83 0.64
CA GLY A 285 -13.06 7.41 1.60
C GLY A 285 -12.48 6.74 2.85
N PRO A 286 -13.25 6.63 3.94
CA PRO A 286 -12.72 6.19 5.23
C PRO A 286 -12.19 4.76 5.23
N LEU A 287 -12.74 3.89 4.39
CA LEU A 287 -12.35 2.49 4.30
C LEU A 287 -11.55 2.19 3.03
N VAL A 288 -11.26 3.18 2.18
CA VAL A 288 -10.38 2.98 1.02
C VAL A 288 -9.00 2.52 1.50
N ARG A 289 -8.30 1.72 0.72
CA ARG A 289 -6.89 1.33 0.94
C ARG A 289 -6.17 1.44 -0.39
N SER A 290 -4.83 1.48 -0.37
CA SER A 290 -4.05 1.54 -1.60
C SER A 290 -4.48 0.48 -2.62
N SER A 291 -4.73 -0.75 -2.18
CA SER A 291 -5.16 -1.85 -3.07
C SER A 291 -6.67 -2.03 -3.24
N TYR A 292 -7.50 -1.22 -2.58
CA TYR A 292 -8.96 -1.37 -2.65
C TYR A 292 -9.47 -1.01 -4.05
N ARG A 293 -10.10 -1.98 -4.76
CA ARG A 293 -10.62 -1.80 -6.13
C ARG A 293 -9.57 -1.29 -7.12
N ALA A 294 -8.32 -1.71 -6.93
CA ALA A 294 -7.18 -1.23 -7.71
C ALA A 294 -7.34 -1.53 -9.21
N GLY A 295 -7.88 -2.70 -9.57
CA GLY A 295 -8.12 -3.06 -10.97
C GLY A 295 -9.13 -2.16 -11.68
N ARG A 296 -10.11 -1.61 -10.95
CA ARG A 296 -11.04 -0.61 -11.49
C ARG A 296 -10.34 0.74 -11.72
N LEU A 297 -9.50 1.16 -10.78
CA LEU A 297 -8.77 2.42 -10.86
C LEU A 297 -7.78 2.41 -12.03
N TYR A 298 -7.06 1.31 -12.21
CA TYR A 298 -6.17 1.11 -13.36
C TYR A 298 -6.92 1.26 -14.69
N LYS A 299 -8.07 0.59 -14.85
CA LYS A 299 -8.85 0.67 -16.09
C LYS A 299 -9.27 2.10 -16.45
N GLN A 300 -9.59 2.92 -15.45
CA GLN A 300 -9.92 4.34 -15.65
C GLN A 300 -8.69 5.12 -16.17
N ALA A 301 -7.53 4.96 -15.53
CA ALA A 301 -6.30 5.63 -15.97
C ALA A 301 -5.80 5.14 -17.33
N ALA A 302 -5.85 3.83 -17.60
CA ALA A 302 -5.47 3.26 -18.88
C ALA A 302 -6.33 3.82 -20.02
N ALA A 303 -7.65 3.93 -19.82
CA ALA A 303 -8.55 4.54 -20.80
C ALA A 303 -8.23 6.03 -21.01
N ALA A 304 -7.94 6.78 -19.94
CA ALA A 304 -7.57 8.19 -20.05
C ALA A 304 -6.25 8.40 -20.82
N ARG A 305 -5.21 7.59 -20.56
CA ARG A 305 -3.94 7.63 -21.32
C ARG A 305 -4.13 7.32 -22.80
N GLN A 306 -4.97 6.33 -23.15
CA GLN A 306 -5.26 6.01 -24.55
C GLN A 306 -6.03 7.14 -25.25
N GLY A 307 -6.93 7.82 -24.54
CA GLY A 307 -7.63 9.00 -25.06
C GLY A 307 -6.71 10.18 -25.36
N ILE A 308 -5.70 10.42 -24.52
CA ILE A 308 -4.68 11.46 -24.71
C ILE A 308 -3.74 11.13 -25.89
N SER A 309 -3.45 9.85 -26.12
CA SER A 309 -2.52 9.43 -27.19
C SER A 309 -3.13 9.49 -28.60
N ASN A 310 -4.46 9.60 -28.70
CA ASN A 310 -5.21 9.61 -29.96
C ASN A 310 -5.77 11.00 -30.33
N GLY A 311 -5.46 12.05 -29.55
CA GLY A 311 -5.88 13.43 -29.77
C GLY A 311 -4.68 14.34 -30.06
#